data_AF-A0A9D9PZW5-F1
#
_entry.id   AF-A0A9D9PZW5-F1
#
_cell.length_a   1.000
_cell.length_b   1.000
_cell.length_c   1.000
_cell.angle_alpha   90.00
_cell.angle_beta   90.00
_cell.angle_gamma   90.00
#
_symmetry.space_group_name_H-M   'P 1'
#
loop_
_entity.id
_entity.type
_entity.pdbx_description
1 polymer ?
#
loop_
_entity_poly.entity_id
_entity_poly.type
_entity_poly.pdbx_seq_one_letter_code
_entity_poly.pdbx_strand_id
1 'polypeptide(L)'
;RFWRVVAAVLGVDTPVTVEEKKEMLLSNGIALWDVIASCEIEGSADSTIKNVTPNDLTPILREAKIEEIFVNGKTAEKYYNAYIRDTISREATVLPSTSPANAAWSIERLISAWQVILKTTERSAK
;
A
#
# COMPACT_ATOMS: atom_id res chain seq x y z
N ARG A 1 0.91 -8.87 9.02
CA ARG A 1 0.34 -7.80 9.87
C ARG A 1 -0.56 -6.87 9.06
N PHE A 2 -0.22 -6.56 7.80
CA PHE A 2 -1.01 -5.72 6.88
C PHE A 2 -2.53 -5.95 6.96
N TRP A 3 -3.02 -7.17 6.68
CA TRP A 3 -4.45 -7.49 6.69
C TRP A 3 -5.15 -7.17 8.01
N ARG A 4 -4.50 -7.47 9.15
CA ARG A 4 -5.03 -7.14 10.48
C ARG A 4 -5.15 -5.64 10.71
N VAL A 5 -4.18 -4.87 10.21
CA VAL A 5 -4.19 -3.39 10.33
C VAL A 5 -5.30 -2.81 9.47
N VAL A 6 -5.37 -3.21 8.18
CA VAL A 6 -6.38 -2.69 7.25
C VAL A 6 -7.78 -3.08 7.70
N ALA A 7 -8.01 -4.34 8.07
CA ALA A 7 -9.32 -4.78 8.57
C ALA A 7 -9.75 -4.01 9.84
N ALA A 8 -8.84 -3.81 10.79
CA ALA A 8 -9.13 -3.04 11.99
C ALA A 8 -9.39 -1.56 11.70
N VAL A 9 -8.72 -0.97 10.71
CA VAL A 9 -9.00 0.42 10.27
C VAL A 9 -10.39 0.50 9.63
N LEU A 10 -10.76 -0.48 8.80
CA LEU A 10 -12.05 -0.56 8.13
C LEU A 10 -13.21 -1.02 9.04
N GLY A 11 -12.92 -1.48 10.26
CA GLY A 11 -13.93 -1.97 11.19
C GLY A 11 -14.55 -3.32 10.78
N VAL A 12 -13.80 -4.15 10.05
CA VAL A 12 -14.24 -5.46 9.57
C VAL A 12 -13.37 -6.60 10.14
N ASP A 13 -13.85 -7.83 10.02
CA ASP A 13 -13.07 -9.00 10.40
C ASP A 13 -11.83 -9.17 9.53
N THR A 14 -10.75 -9.71 10.13
CA THR A 14 -9.52 -9.94 9.37
C THR A 14 -9.73 -11.05 8.34
N PRO A 15 -9.54 -10.76 7.03
CA PRO A 15 -9.74 -11.76 5.99
C PRO A 15 -8.63 -12.80 6.02
N VAL A 16 -9.01 -14.06 5.80
CA VAL A 16 -8.12 -15.22 5.83
C VAL A 16 -7.83 -15.67 4.39
N THR A 17 -8.87 -15.87 3.58
CA THR A 17 -8.75 -16.38 2.21
C THR A 17 -8.35 -15.28 1.21
N VAL A 18 -7.95 -15.66 0.00
CA VAL A 18 -7.62 -14.68 -1.06
C VAL A 18 -8.88 -13.97 -1.52
N GLU A 19 -9.99 -14.70 -1.57
CA GLU A 19 -11.32 -14.23 -1.93
C GLU A 19 -11.81 -13.18 -0.93
N GLU A 20 -11.73 -13.46 0.38
CA GLU A 20 -12.08 -12.50 1.43
C GLU A 20 -11.22 -11.25 1.39
N LYS A 21 -9.92 -11.38 1.08
CA LYS A 21 -9.01 -10.22 0.95
C LYS A 21 -9.43 -9.34 -0.22
N LYS A 22 -9.72 -9.94 -1.37
CA LYS A 22 -10.19 -9.22 -2.56
C LYS A 22 -11.52 -8.53 -2.29
N GLU A 23 -12.47 -9.24 -1.69
CA GLU A 23 -13.78 -8.71 -1.34
C GLU A 23 -13.67 -7.53 -0.38
N MET A 24 -12.88 -7.68 0.69
CA MET A 24 -12.64 -6.60 1.65
C MET A 24 -12.08 -5.35 0.97
N LEU A 25 -11.11 -5.50 0.07
CA LEU A 25 -10.52 -4.37 -0.64
C LEU A 25 -11.51 -3.72 -1.60
N LEU A 26 -12.21 -4.51 -2.42
CA LEU A 26 -13.18 -4.03 -3.40
C LEU A 26 -14.38 -3.33 -2.75
N SER A 27 -14.96 -3.93 -1.71
CA SER A 27 -16.09 -3.37 -0.96
C SER A 27 -15.75 -2.05 -0.26
N ASN A 28 -14.47 -1.74 -0.06
CA ASN A 28 -14.00 -0.50 0.57
C ASN A 28 -13.30 0.45 -0.42
N GLY A 29 -13.35 0.17 -1.73
CA GLY A 29 -12.77 1.05 -2.76
C GLY A 29 -11.24 1.12 -2.72
N ILE A 30 -10.57 0.06 -2.25
CA ILE A 30 -9.10 0.01 -2.11
C ILE A 30 -8.50 -0.83 -3.23
N ALA A 31 -7.56 -0.25 -3.97
CA ALA A 31 -6.66 -1.01 -4.83
C ALA A 31 -5.35 -1.30 -4.08
N LEU A 32 -4.83 -2.53 -4.22
CA LEU A 32 -3.55 -2.95 -3.64
C LEU A 32 -2.61 -3.39 -4.76
N TRP A 33 -1.41 -2.81 -4.81
CA TRP A 33 -0.39 -3.13 -5.80
C TRP A 33 1.02 -2.88 -5.23
N ASP A 34 2.05 -3.42 -5.89
CA ASP A 34 3.45 -3.22 -5.54
C ASP A 34 4.11 -2.11 -6.36
N VAL A 35 5.11 -1.42 -5.81
CA VAL A 35 5.90 -0.40 -6.54
C VAL A 35 6.87 -1.06 -7.53
N ILE A 36 7.49 -2.16 -7.12
CA ILE A 36 8.48 -2.90 -7.91
C ILE A 36 7.77 -4.09 -8.55
N ALA A 37 7.82 -4.19 -9.88
CA ALA A 37 7.32 -5.35 -10.62
C ALA A 37 8.28 -6.53 -10.50
N SER A 38 9.59 -6.26 -10.60
CA SER A 38 10.64 -7.26 -10.42
C SER A 38 11.93 -6.61 -9.91
N CYS A 39 12.68 -7.34 -9.09
CA CYS A 39 14.03 -6.96 -8.70
C CYS A 39 14.85 -8.21 -8.33
N GLU A 40 16.16 -8.04 -8.27
CA GLU A 40 17.05 -8.97 -7.59
C GLU A 40 17.16 -8.56 -6.12
N ILE A 41 16.92 -9.50 -5.20
CA ILE A 41 17.02 -9.28 -3.75
C ILE A 41 17.59 -10.55 -3.09
N GLU A 42 18.51 -10.36 -2.17
CA GLU A 42 19.01 -11.43 -1.32
C GLU A 42 18.10 -11.60 -0.11
N GLY A 43 17.32 -12.68 -0.09
CA GLY A 43 16.32 -12.93 0.94
C GLY A 43 15.23 -11.85 0.93
N SER A 44 15.02 -11.19 2.06
CA SER A 44 14.05 -10.10 2.23
C SER A 44 14.70 -8.78 2.65
N ALA A 45 16.02 -8.64 2.42
CA ALA A 45 16.78 -7.48 2.85
C ALA A 45 16.68 -6.34 1.81
N ASP A 46 15.94 -5.28 2.14
CA ASP A 46 15.75 -4.11 1.25
C ASP A 46 17.08 -3.48 0.77
N SER A 47 18.16 -3.60 1.55
CA SER A 47 19.49 -3.09 1.22
C SER A 47 20.15 -3.79 0.02
N THR A 48 19.70 -4.99 -0.34
CA THR A 48 20.29 -5.79 -1.44
C THR A 48 19.49 -5.69 -2.73
N ILE A 49 18.41 -4.89 -2.75
CA ILE A 49 17.58 -4.68 -3.94
C ILE A 49 18.40 -4.05 -5.07
N LYS A 50 18.44 -4.73 -6.22
CA LYS A 50 19.12 -4.32 -7.45
C LYS A 50 18.26 -4.66 -8.68
N ASN A 51 18.66 -4.15 -9.85
CA ASN A 51 18.02 -4.43 -11.14
C ASN A 51 16.48 -4.26 -11.08
N VAL A 52 16.06 -3.10 -10.55
CA VAL A 52 14.66 -2.79 -10.29
C VAL A 52 13.94 -2.47 -11.60
N THR A 53 12.84 -3.18 -11.83
CA THR A 53 11.81 -2.83 -12.80
C THR A 53 10.58 -2.34 -12.04
N PRO A 54 10.16 -1.07 -12.19
CA PRO A 54 8.96 -0.56 -11.53
C PRO A 54 7.69 -1.10 -12.18
N ASN A 55 6.58 -1.12 -11.44
CA ASN A 55 5.26 -1.32 -12.02
C ASN A 55 4.81 -0.07 -12.78
N ASP A 56 4.15 -0.27 -13.93
CA ASP A 56 3.44 0.80 -14.63
C ASP A 56 2.01 0.92 -14.06
N LEU A 57 1.77 1.97 -13.30
CA LEU A 57 0.44 2.25 -12.73
C LEU A 57 -0.46 3.02 -13.70
N THR A 58 0.05 3.48 -14.85
CA THR A 58 -0.69 4.30 -15.81
C THR A 58 -2.01 3.67 -16.26
N PRO A 59 -2.08 2.35 -16.59
CA PRO A 59 -3.34 1.73 -17.00
C PRO A 59 -4.40 1.78 -15.90
N ILE A 60 -4.01 1.50 -14.66
CA ILE A 60 -4.94 1.51 -13.50
C ILE A 60 -5.45 2.92 -13.26
N LEU A 61 -4.56 3.92 -13.31
CA LEU A 61 -4.93 5.33 -13.07
C LEU A 61 -5.80 5.94 -14.18
N ARG A 62 -5.79 5.35 -15.38
CA ARG A 62 -6.67 5.76 -16.48
C ARG A 62 -8.07 5.20 -16.34
N GLU A 63 -8.18 3.92 -15.93
CA GLU A 63 -9.45 3.20 -15.88
C GLU A 63 -10.19 3.37 -14.53
N ALA A 64 -9.43 3.50 -13.44
CA ALA A 64 -9.99 3.63 -12.10
C ALA A 64 -9.84 5.07 -11.58
N LYS A 65 -10.89 5.57 -10.92
CA LYS A 65 -10.87 6.84 -10.21
C LYS A 65 -10.08 6.71 -8.90
N ILE A 66 -8.75 6.67 -9.01
CA ILE A 66 -7.86 6.67 -7.85
C ILE A 66 -7.74 8.10 -7.31
N GLU A 67 -8.12 8.36 -6.07
CA GLU A 67 -8.10 9.70 -5.47
C GLU A 67 -6.80 9.99 -4.70
N GLU A 68 -6.27 9.00 -3.98
CA GLU A 68 -5.02 9.13 -3.22
C GLU A 68 -4.18 7.85 -3.35
N ILE A 69 -2.87 8.00 -3.20
CA ILE A 69 -1.90 6.91 -3.24
C ILE A 69 -1.21 6.84 -1.89
N PHE A 70 -1.14 5.64 -1.32
CA PHE A 70 -0.43 5.37 -0.07
C PHE A 70 0.69 4.36 -0.31
N VAL A 71 1.88 4.62 0.23
CA VAL A 71 3.02 3.70 0.14
C VAL A 71 3.35 3.11 1.52
N ASN A 72 3.55 1.79 1.56
CA ASN A 72 3.73 1.01 2.79
C ASN A 72 5.21 0.93 3.20
N GLY A 73 5.74 2.05 3.72
CA GLY A 73 7.10 2.16 4.25
C GLY A 73 8.07 2.94 3.36
N LYS A 74 9.23 3.30 3.95
CA LYS A 74 10.24 4.16 3.32
C LYS A 74 10.89 3.54 2.08
N THR A 75 11.03 2.23 2.05
CA THR A 75 11.57 1.53 0.86
C THR A 75 10.61 1.71 -0.32
N ALA A 76 9.31 1.50 -0.11
CA ALA A 76 8.29 1.72 -1.13
C ALA A 76 8.25 3.19 -1.58
N GLU A 77 8.33 4.15 -0.64
CA GLU A 77 8.44 5.58 -0.93
C GLU A 77 9.65 5.90 -1.83
N LYS A 78 10.84 5.41 -1.47
CA LYS A 78 12.07 5.62 -2.23
C LYS A 78 11.90 5.20 -3.69
N TYR A 79 11.37 4.00 -3.92
CA TYR A 79 11.18 3.47 -5.27
C TYR A 79 10.03 4.16 -6.01
N TYR A 80 8.95 4.51 -5.32
CA TYR A 80 7.85 5.26 -5.92
C TYR A 80 8.33 6.62 -6.42
N ASN A 81 9.08 7.35 -5.59
CA ASN A 81 9.65 8.64 -5.95
C ASN A 81 10.67 8.55 -7.09
N ALA A 82 11.48 7.49 -7.12
CA ALA A 82 12.51 7.32 -8.14
C ALA A 82 11.95 6.93 -9.52
N TYR A 83 10.82 6.22 -9.57
CA TYR A 83 10.38 5.56 -10.82
C TYR A 83 8.94 5.86 -11.24
N ILE A 84 8.03 6.18 -10.31
CA ILE A 84 6.59 6.26 -10.59
C ILE A 84 6.08 7.70 -10.48
N ARG A 85 6.47 8.43 -9.43
CA ARG A 85 5.92 9.76 -9.08
C ARG A 85 5.85 10.71 -10.27
N ASP A 86 6.97 10.90 -10.97
CA ASP A 86 7.07 11.86 -12.08
C ASP A 86 6.29 11.37 -13.31
N THR A 87 6.30 10.06 -13.57
CA THR A 87 5.58 9.41 -14.69
C THR A 87 4.08 9.66 -14.62
N ILE A 88 3.49 9.57 -13.42
CA ILE A 88 2.06 9.76 -13.21
C ILE A 88 1.70 11.15 -12.68
N SER A 89 2.70 11.96 -12.32
CA SER A 89 2.55 13.29 -11.71
C SER A 89 1.65 13.30 -10.47
N ARG A 90 1.84 12.32 -9.57
CA ARG A 90 1.06 12.20 -8.32
C ARG A 90 1.93 11.97 -7.11
N GLU A 91 1.62 12.68 -6.03
CA GLU A 91 2.20 12.43 -4.72
C GLU A 91 1.62 11.18 -4.07
N ALA A 92 2.41 10.57 -3.18
CA ALA A 92 1.96 9.48 -2.33
C ALA A 92 2.18 9.82 -0.85
N THR A 93 1.23 9.41 -0.01
CA THR A 93 1.36 9.51 1.44
C THR A 93 2.08 8.27 1.98
N VAL A 94 3.12 8.48 2.78
CA VAL A 94 3.93 7.41 3.32
C VAL A 94 3.33 6.91 4.63
N LEU A 95 3.02 5.63 4.68
CA LEU A 95 2.54 4.95 5.88
C LEU A 95 3.66 4.10 6.50
N PRO A 96 3.63 3.88 7.83
CA PRO A 96 4.61 3.02 8.48
C PRO A 96 4.49 1.59 7.96
N SER A 97 5.65 0.97 7.70
CA SER A 97 5.68 -0.38 7.13
C SER A 97 4.98 -1.39 8.05
N THR A 98 4.12 -2.21 7.44
CA THR A 98 3.43 -3.30 8.11
C THR A 98 4.26 -4.60 8.15
N SER A 99 5.49 -4.60 7.63
CA SER A 99 6.41 -5.74 7.65
C SER A 99 6.79 -6.16 9.07
N PRO A 100 6.84 -7.47 9.40
CA PRO A 100 7.37 -7.99 10.66
C PRO A 100 8.71 -7.38 11.09
N ALA A 101 9.59 -7.07 10.13
CA ALA A 101 10.90 -6.47 10.38
C ALA A 101 10.82 -5.07 11.02
N ASN A 102 9.71 -4.35 10.82
CA ASN A 102 9.44 -3.10 11.52
C ASN A 102 8.90 -3.37 12.93
N ALA A 103 9.77 -3.89 13.81
CA ALA A 103 9.42 -4.31 15.16
C ALA A 103 9.13 -3.14 16.13
N ALA A 104 9.59 -1.92 15.80
CA ALA A 104 9.33 -0.72 16.59
C ALA A 104 7.84 -0.28 16.58
N TRP A 105 7.03 -0.83 15.68
CA TRP A 105 5.62 -0.49 15.51
C TRP A 105 4.72 -1.63 15.99
N SER A 106 4.00 -1.40 17.09
CA SER A 106 2.91 -2.27 17.53
C SER A 106 1.73 -2.20 16.55
N ILE A 107 0.83 -3.19 16.61
CA ILE A 107 -0.36 -3.22 15.75
C ILE A 107 -1.25 -2.01 16.02
N GLU A 108 -1.42 -1.61 17.28
CA GLU A 108 -2.25 -0.48 17.70
C GLU A 108 -1.70 0.85 17.14
N ARG A 109 -0.36 1.02 17.16
CA ARG A 109 0.30 2.18 16.56
C ARG A 109 0.15 2.18 15.04
N LEU A 110 0.25 1.02 14.38
CA LEU A 110 0.01 0.90 12.94
C LEU A 110 -1.43 1.28 12.61
N ILE A 111 -2.42 0.73 13.31
CA ILE A 111 -3.84 1.06 13.12
C ILE A 111 -4.04 2.57 13.22
N SER A 112 -3.53 3.20 14.27
CA SER A 112 -3.65 4.65 14.49
C SER A 112 -3.07 5.47 13.32
N ALA A 113 -1.88 5.10 12.82
CA ALA A 113 -1.25 5.79 11.70
C ALA A 113 -1.96 5.55 10.36
N TRP A 114 -2.58 4.38 10.18
CA TRP A 114 -3.27 3.99 8.96
C TRP A 114 -4.70 4.53 8.86
N GLN A 115 -5.27 5.11 9.93
CA GLN A 115 -6.61 5.73 9.93
C GLN A 115 -6.81 6.80 8.84
N VAL A 116 -5.73 7.40 8.33
CA VAL A 116 -5.80 8.41 7.27
C VAL A 116 -6.46 7.91 5.99
N ILE A 117 -6.46 6.59 5.73
CA ILE A 117 -7.10 6.01 4.54
C ILE A 117 -8.63 6.16 4.56
N LEU A 118 -9.26 6.22 5.74
CA LEU A 118 -10.72 6.33 5.88
C LEU A 118 -11.25 7.69 5.39
N LYS A 119 -10.48 8.76 5.63
CA LYS A 119 -10.85 10.10 5.17
C LYS A 119 -11.06 10.14 3.66
N THR A 120 -10.42 9.22 2.93
CA THR A 120 -10.44 9.16 1.48
C THR A 120 -11.58 8.27 1.00
N THR A 121 -11.76 7.09 1.61
CA THR A 121 -12.86 6.19 1.25
C THR A 121 -14.25 6.81 1.50
N GLU A 122 -14.41 7.63 2.55
CA GLU A 122 -15.67 8.34 2.83
C GLU A 122 -15.96 9.47 1.83
N ARG A 123 -14.92 10.08 1.24
CA ARG A 123 -15.07 11.13 0.22
C ARG A 123 -15.52 10.57 -1.12
N SER A 124 -15.03 9.39 -1.50
CA SER A 124 -15.38 8.76 -2.77
C SER A 124 -16.78 8.14 -2.79
N ALA A 125 -17.41 7.92 -1.63
CA ALA A 125 -18.76 7.36 -1.49
C ALA A 125 -19.90 8.40 -1.61
N LYS A 126 -19.57 9.69 -1.73
CA LYS A 126 -20.52 10.81 -1.94
C LYS A 126 -20.42 11.33 -3.37
#